data_AF-A0A286DUE5-F1
#
_entry.id   AF-A0A286DUE5-F1
#
_cell.length_a   1.000
_cell.length_b   1.000
_cell.length_c   1.000
_cell.angle_alpha   90.00
_cell.angle_beta   90.00
_cell.angle_gamma   90.00
#
_symmetry.space_group_name_H-M   'P 1'
#
loop_
_entity.id
_entity.type
_entity.pdbx_description
1 polymer ?
#
loop_
_entity_poly.entity_id
_entity_poly.type
_entity_poly.pdbx_seq_one_letter_code
_entity_poly.pdbx_strand_id
1 'polypeptide(L)'
;MSGSEDRLAIPLAELQEFAPQLRSVKEYMNRTGDTFDQYNDSFGDDRVVSALDDFVSGWKDGRSDISEQLTGLAEMTDTVITTVSDYEDELARSLQEGSGGEGGSGGDQQAV
;
A
#
# COMPACT_ATOMS: atom_id res chain seq x y z
N MET A 1 24.28 -6.79 26.70
CA MET A 1 23.62 -5.53 26.33
C MET A 1 24.15 -5.13 24.96
N SER A 2 23.59 -5.69 23.89
CA SER A 2 23.62 -5.08 22.54
C SER A 2 22.36 -4.21 22.50
N GLY A 3 22.40 -2.92 22.26
CA GLY A 3 23.20 -2.21 21.26
C GLY A 3 22.17 -1.59 20.35
N SER A 4 21.95 -0.28 20.52
CA SER A 4 20.79 0.50 20.10
C SER A 4 20.64 0.68 18.58
N GLU A 5 20.53 -0.42 17.83
CA GLU A 5 20.48 -0.46 16.37
C GLU A 5 19.23 -1.16 15.80
N ASP A 6 18.24 -1.47 16.65
CA ASP A 6 16.86 -1.69 16.20
C ASP A 6 16.28 -0.34 15.73
N ARG A 7 16.87 0.23 14.67
CA ARG A 7 16.14 1.16 13.83
C ARG A 7 14.87 0.41 13.45
N LEU A 8 13.73 1.08 13.58
CA LEU A 8 12.59 0.81 12.74
C LEU A 8 13.04 0.96 11.27
N ALA A 9 13.81 -0.01 10.76
CA ALA A 9 13.98 -0.23 9.35
C ALA A 9 12.66 -0.84 8.91
N ILE A 10 11.62 0.00 8.88
CA ILE A 10 10.38 -0.36 8.23
C ILE A 10 10.81 -0.69 6.80
N PRO A 11 10.56 -1.93 6.32
CA PRO A 11 10.96 -2.35 4.99
C PRO A 11 10.02 -1.64 3.98
N LEU A 12 10.24 -0.33 3.81
CA LEU A 12 9.34 0.55 3.08
C LEU A 12 9.28 0.13 1.62
N ALA A 13 10.38 -0.33 1.03
CA ALA A 13 10.42 -0.84 -0.34
C ALA A 13 9.49 -2.06 -0.48
N GLU A 14 9.58 -3.00 0.45
CA GLU A 14 8.75 -4.20 0.48
C GLU A 14 7.27 -3.87 0.73
N LEU A 15 6.97 -2.90 1.59
CA LEU A 15 5.61 -2.39 1.79
C LEU A 15 5.07 -1.69 0.54
N GLN A 16 5.91 -0.93 -0.16
CA GLN A 16 5.56 -0.22 -1.40
C GLN A 16 5.23 -1.20 -2.53
N GLU A 17 5.84 -2.39 -2.53
CA GLU A 17 5.50 -3.49 -3.43
C GLU A 17 4.27 -4.29 -2.97
N PHE A 18 4.03 -4.39 -1.66
CA PHE A 18 2.97 -5.21 -1.08
C PHE A 18 1.56 -4.68 -1.39
N ALA A 19 1.32 -3.37 -1.26
CA ALA A 19 0.00 -2.79 -1.55
C ALA A 19 -0.46 -3.02 -3.03
N PRO A 20 0.40 -2.82 -4.05
CA PRO A 20 0.11 -3.22 -5.43
C PRO A 20 -0.19 -4.72 -5.59
N GLN A 21 0.51 -5.60 -4.88
CA GLN A 21 0.26 -7.04 -4.94
C GLN A 21 -1.13 -7.39 -4.38
N LEU A 22 -1.53 -6.81 -3.25
CA LEU A 22 -2.87 -7.01 -2.69
C LEU A 22 -3.97 -6.54 -3.65
N ARG A 23 -3.76 -5.40 -4.32
CA ARG A 23 -4.66 -4.91 -5.37
C ARG A 23 -4.73 -5.87 -6.57
N SER A 24 -3.59 -6.43 -6.99
CA SER A 24 -3.54 -7.41 -8.08
C SER A 24 -4.30 -8.70 -7.73
N VAL A 25 -4.18 -9.20 -6.49
CA VAL A 25 -4.95 -10.36 -6.02
C VAL A 25 -6.45 -10.09 -6.09
N LYS A 26 -6.90 -8.91 -5.62
CA LYS A 26 -8.29 -8.48 -5.73
C LYS A 26 -8.78 -8.46 -7.19
N GLU A 27 -8.00 -7.89 -8.11
CA GLU A 27 -8.34 -7.84 -9.53
C GLU A 27 -8.48 -9.23 -10.16
N TYR A 28 -7.56 -10.15 -9.83
CA TYR A 28 -7.61 -11.53 -10.32
C TYR A 28 -8.87 -12.27 -9.83
N MET A 29 -9.22 -12.10 -8.55
CA MET A 29 -10.44 -12.69 -7.96
C MET A 29 -11.72 -12.15 -8.61
N ASN A 30 -11.74 -10.86 -8.93
CA ASN A 30 -12.86 -10.22 -9.63
C ASN A 30 -13.02 -10.78 -11.04
N ARG A 31 -11.94 -10.82 -11.82
CA ARG A 31 -11.93 -11.37 -13.20
C ARG A 31 -12.41 -12.82 -13.25
N THR A 32 -12.06 -13.63 -12.24
CA THR A 32 -12.51 -15.02 -12.14
C THR A 32 -14.04 -15.08 -12.06
N GLY A 33 -14.66 -14.26 -11.22
CA GLY A 33 -16.13 -14.18 -11.12
C GLY A 33 -16.79 -13.74 -12.43
N ASP A 34 -16.26 -12.67 -13.03
CA ASP A 34 -16.81 -12.10 -14.28
C ASP A 34 -16.69 -13.06 -15.47
N THR A 35 -15.69 -13.94 -15.45
CA THR A 35 -15.51 -14.97 -16.49
C THR A 35 -16.66 -15.98 -16.46
N PHE A 36 -17.10 -16.39 -15.28
CA PHE A 36 -18.21 -17.35 -15.16
C PHE A 36 -19.57 -16.72 -15.50
N ASP A 37 -19.80 -15.44 -15.15
CA ASP A 37 -20.99 -14.69 -15.57
C ASP A 37 -21.15 -14.70 -17.11
N GLN A 38 -20.05 -14.57 -17.85
CA GLN A 38 -20.07 -14.54 -19.32
C GLN A 38 -20.46 -15.88 -19.97
N TYR A 39 -20.25 -17.01 -19.29
CA TYR A 39 -20.61 -18.31 -19.83
C TYR A 39 -22.06 -18.70 -19.55
N ASN A 40 -22.77 -17.98 -18.69
CA ASN A 40 -24.13 -18.34 -18.26
C ASN A 40 -25.11 -18.42 -19.45
N ASP A 41 -25.01 -17.46 -20.39
CA ASP A 41 -25.84 -17.40 -21.60
C ASP A 41 -25.45 -18.41 -22.69
N SER A 42 -24.29 -19.08 -22.54
CA SER A 42 -23.73 -19.97 -23.56
C SER A 42 -24.11 -21.44 -23.35
N PHE A 43 -24.69 -21.79 -22.21
CA PHE A 43 -25.05 -23.17 -21.86
C PHE A 43 -26.52 -23.47 -22.10
N GLY A 44 -26.81 -24.63 -22.71
CA GLY A 44 -28.17 -25.06 -23.07
C GLY A 44 -28.84 -26.04 -22.10
N ASP A 45 -28.22 -26.38 -20.96
CA ASP A 45 -28.82 -27.22 -19.91
C ASP A 45 -29.08 -26.37 -18.66
N ASP A 46 -30.36 -26.22 -18.30
CA ASP A 46 -30.84 -25.40 -17.18
C ASP A 46 -30.20 -25.80 -15.83
N ARG A 47 -29.81 -27.06 -15.67
CA ARG A 47 -29.15 -27.53 -14.42
C ARG A 47 -27.72 -27.02 -14.32
N VAL A 48 -27.02 -26.92 -15.44
CA VAL A 48 -25.65 -26.39 -15.51
C VAL A 48 -25.68 -24.88 -15.26
N VAL A 49 -26.64 -24.18 -15.87
CA VAL A 49 -26.89 -22.75 -15.64
C VAL A 49 -27.16 -22.47 -14.16
N SER A 50 -28.09 -23.22 -13.54
CA SER A 50 -28.40 -23.04 -12.10
C SER A 50 -27.20 -23.33 -11.20
N ALA A 51 -26.42 -24.39 -11.47
CA ALA A 51 -25.24 -24.71 -10.68
C ALA A 51 -24.12 -23.67 -10.82
N LEU A 52 -23.98 -23.07 -12.01
CA LEU A 52 -23.04 -21.98 -12.25
C LEU A 52 -23.50 -20.69 -11.56
N ASP A 53 -24.79 -20.38 -11.58
CA ASP A 53 -25.35 -19.22 -10.88
C ASP A 53 -25.11 -19.31 -9.36
N ASP A 54 -25.40 -20.47 -8.75
CA ASP A 54 -25.13 -20.74 -7.33
C ASP A 54 -23.63 -20.60 -7.01
N PHE A 55 -22.76 -21.14 -7.87
CA PHE A 55 -21.32 -21.02 -7.72
C PHE A 55 -20.84 -19.57 -7.82
N VAL A 56 -21.30 -18.83 -8.83
CA VAL A 56 -20.94 -17.42 -9.04
C VAL A 56 -21.40 -16.55 -7.89
N SER A 57 -22.61 -16.77 -7.41
CA SER A 57 -23.18 -16.07 -6.26
C SER A 57 -22.34 -16.30 -5.00
N GLY A 58 -22.07 -17.56 -4.67
CA GLY A 58 -21.20 -17.92 -3.53
C GLY A 58 -19.77 -17.41 -3.68
N TRP A 59 -19.23 -17.41 -4.91
CA TRP A 59 -17.92 -16.84 -5.22
C TRP A 59 -17.89 -15.33 -4.99
N LYS A 60 -18.90 -14.60 -5.49
CA LYS A 60 -19.06 -13.14 -5.32
C LYS A 60 -19.17 -12.77 -3.83
N ASP A 61 -19.99 -13.49 -3.08
CA ASP A 61 -20.19 -13.27 -1.66
C ASP A 61 -18.90 -13.54 -0.87
N GLY A 62 -18.33 -14.74 -1.03
CA GLY A 62 -17.11 -15.12 -0.32
C GLY A 62 -15.89 -14.24 -0.66
N ARG A 63 -15.80 -13.71 -1.88
CA ARG A 63 -14.72 -12.78 -2.24
C ARG A 63 -14.96 -11.34 -1.79
N SER A 64 -16.19 -10.95 -1.45
CA SER A 64 -16.51 -9.58 -1.05
C SER A 64 -15.75 -9.21 0.21
N ASP A 65 -15.86 -10.03 1.25
CA ASP A 65 -15.17 -9.85 2.53
C ASP A 65 -13.65 -9.81 2.36
N ILE A 66 -13.11 -10.69 1.52
CA ILE A 66 -11.67 -10.75 1.22
C ILE A 66 -11.23 -9.48 0.49
N SER A 67 -12.03 -8.98 -0.45
CA SER A 67 -11.71 -7.77 -1.23
C SER A 67 -11.68 -6.52 -0.35
N GLU A 68 -12.58 -6.42 0.63
CA GLU A 68 -12.60 -5.34 1.62
C GLU A 68 -11.36 -5.39 2.51
N GLN A 69 -11.01 -6.58 3.03
CA GLN A 69 -9.81 -6.76 3.85
C GLN A 69 -8.52 -6.43 3.09
N LEU A 70 -8.39 -6.89 1.84
CA LEU A 70 -7.24 -6.57 0.98
C LEU A 70 -7.14 -5.05 0.72
N THR A 71 -8.28 -4.37 0.60
CA THR A 71 -8.32 -2.91 0.41
C THR A 71 -7.84 -2.20 1.68
N GLY A 72 -8.36 -2.58 2.85
CA GLY A 72 -7.93 -1.99 4.12
C GLY A 72 -6.44 -2.24 4.42
N LEU A 73 -5.91 -3.42 4.11
CA LEU A 73 -4.47 -3.71 4.26
C LEU A 73 -3.60 -2.86 3.33
N ALA A 74 -4.03 -2.65 2.09
CA ALA A 74 -3.33 -1.76 1.17
C ALA A 74 -3.35 -0.30 1.66
N GLU A 75 -4.48 0.19 2.17
CA GLU A 75 -4.60 1.55 2.72
C GLU A 75 -3.74 1.76 3.97
N MET A 76 -3.70 0.79 4.87
CA MET A 76 -2.82 0.82 6.04
C MET A 76 -1.34 0.87 5.61
N THR A 77 -0.98 0.09 4.59
CA THR A 77 0.37 0.06 4.04
C THR A 77 0.76 1.42 3.44
N ASP A 78 -0.12 2.02 2.64
CA ASP A 78 0.10 3.36 2.07
C ASP A 78 0.20 4.44 3.17
N THR A 79 -0.58 4.30 4.24
CA THR A 79 -0.54 5.21 5.39
C THR A 79 0.80 5.15 6.11
N VAL A 80 1.33 3.94 6.33
CA VAL A 80 2.66 3.74 6.94
C VAL A 80 3.74 4.36 6.07
N ILE A 81 3.72 4.11 4.75
CA ILE A 81 4.70 4.66 3.80
C ILE A 81 4.67 6.20 3.82
N THR A 82 3.47 6.79 3.78
CA THR A 82 3.29 8.25 3.82
C THR A 82 3.85 8.83 5.11
N THR A 83 3.44 8.27 6.26
CA THR A 83 3.86 8.76 7.58
C THR A 83 5.37 8.73 7.75
N VAL A 84 6.02 7.64 7.30
CA VAL A 84 7.47 7.50 7.42
C VAL A 84 8.19 8.44 6.46
N SER A 85 7.73 8.56 5.22
CA SER A 85 8.32 9.49 4.24
C SER A 85 8.22 10.94 4.72
N ASP A 86 7.08 11.35 5.27
CA ASP A 86 6.88 12.70 5.82
C ASP A 86 7.84 12.97 6.99
N TYR A 87 8.04 11.98 7.86
CA TYR A 87 8.98 12.07 8.98
C TYR A 87 10.43 12.17 8.51
N GLU A 88 10.82 11.39 7.50
CA GLU A 88 12.16 11.46 6.88
C GLU A 88 12.42 12.83 6.24
N ASP A 89 11.42 13.37 5.53
CA ASP A 89 11.44 14.70 4.91
C ASP A 89 11.59 15.81 5.95
N GLU A 90 10.83 15.76 7.04
CA GLU A 90 10.91 16.73 8.13
C GLU A 90 12.28 16.67 8.84
N LEU A 91 12.79 15.46 9.09
CA LEU A 91 14.13 15.27 9.63
C LEU A 91 15.20 15.86 8.69
N ALA A 92 15.13 15.60 7.38
CA ALA A 92 16.06 16.13 6.40
C ALA A 92 16.04 17.67 6.36
N ARG A 93 14.86 18.30 6.39
CA ARG A 93 14.72 19.76 6.46
C ARG A 93 15.34 20.32 7.74
N SER A 94 15.05 19.72 8.89
CA SER A 94 15.59 20.19 10.19
C SER A 94 17.12 20.13 10.25
N LEU A 95 17.72 19.11 9.65
CA LEU A 95 19.18 18.98 9.56
C LEU A 95 19.78 20.03 8.62
N GLN A 96 19.11 20.31 7.49
CA GLN A 96 19.56 21.31 6.53
C GLN A 96 19.46 22.73 7.13
N GLU A 97 18.36 23.05 7.81
CA GLU A 97 18.15 24.31 8.53
C GLU A 97 19.13 24.47 9.70
N GLY A 98 19.35 23.42 10.49
CA GLY A 98 20.32 23.39 11.59
C GLY A 98 21.77 23.54 11.12
N SER A 99 22.12 22.99 9.95
CA SER A 99 23.45 23.14 9.35
C SER A 99 23.68 24.49 8.67
N GLY A 100 22.62 25.25 8.38
CA GLY A 100 22.69 26.58 7.76
C GLY A 100 22.85 27.75 8.75
N GLY A 101 22.83 27.48 10.06
CA GLY A 101 22.79 28.51 11.12
C GLY A 101 24.15 28.93 11.69
N GLU A 102 25.24 28.22 11.42
CA GLU A 102 26.58 28.51 11.97
C GLU A 102 27.59 28.84 10.87
N GLY A 103 27.52 30.06 10.34
CA GLY A 103 28.47 30.53 9.32
C GLY A 103 28.55 32.04 9.10
N GLY A 104 28.07 32.88 10.02
CA GLY A 104 27.99 34.32 9.78
C GLY A 104 28.07 35.21 11.02
N SER A 105 29.15 35.12 11.80
CA SER A 105 29.51 36.22 12.71
C SER A 105 31.00 36.23 13.00
N GLY A 106 31.69 37.31 12.63
CA GLY A 106 32.95 37.70 13.28
C GLY A 106 34.05 38.28 12.40
N GLY A 107 33.97 39.59 12.14
CA GLY A 107 35.12 40.49 12.28
C GLY A 107 35.94 40.82 11.04
N ASP A 108 35.80 42.04 10.54
CA ASP A 108 36.98 42.89 10.37
C ASP A 108 36.63 44.35 10.69
N GLN A 109 37.27 44.84 11.75
CA GLN A 109 37.33 46.24 12.14
C GLN A 109 38.21 46.96 11.12
N GLN A 110 37.74 48.08 10.56
CA GLN A 110 38.64 49.10 10.05
C GLN A 110 38.40 50.41 10.78
N ALA A 111 39.18 50.58 11.85
CA ALA A 111 39.62 51.86 12.34
C ALA A 111 41.00 52.13 11.73
N VAL A 112 41.11 53.10 10.82
CA VAL A 112 41.98 54.29 10.83
C VAL A 112 41.84 55.06 9.52
#